data_AF-A0A2K2TT49-F1
#
_entry.id   AF-A0A2K2TT49-F1
#
_cell.length_a   1.000
_cell.length_b   1.000
_cell.length_c   1.000
_cell.angle_alpha   90.00
_cell.angle_beta   90.00
_cell.angle_gamma   90.00
#
_symmetry.space_group_name_H-M   'P 1'
#
loop_
_entity.id
_entity.type
_entity.pdbx_description
1 polymer ?
#
loop_
_entity_poly.entity_id
_entity_poly.type
_entity_poly.pdbx_seq_one_letter_code
_entity_poly.pdbx_strand_id
1 'polypeptide(L)'
;MTDKNISIEIELPSDSCEFIKNVERNIIAVNPYLSHNRFFLYKKKEVPNKMPIESRESLLFKELSNAPVNGDKFCSNELKKILDMVNERNKIIAESFPYKKSYGFKPFDKLILGMGGISPYSNILLMKLHHIYGVPYIPASTIKGTLRNCWIWEKFEGDEKQAENDPEFREIFGSAAEGMEKTEGKLICFDTFPMKFMLGLDVQTPHYKAYYEGKTEPTDDQKLYPLFFTCLYDAEFEINFAFTDKSFGEKCEEKIDHLVECMFTDYGIGAKTSLGYGMGEVQKQ
;
A
#
# COMPACT_ATOMS: atom_id res chain seq x y z
N MET A 1 21.76 -54.85 -14.20
CA MET A 1 22.60 -53.99 -13.35
C MET A 1 21.67 -52.93 -12.80
N THR A 2 21.32 -53.05 -11.52
CA THR A 2 20.43 -52.16 -10.80
C THR A 2 21.21 -50.89 -10.45
N ASP A 3 20.89 -49.79 -11.12
CA ASP A 3 21.42 -48.49 -10.71
C ASP A 3 20.94 -48.21 -9.30
N LYS A 4 21.92 -48.21 -8.40
CA LYS A 4 21.80 -47.91 -6.97
C LYS A 4 21.03 -46.61 -6.82
N ASN A 5 20.11 -46.58 -5.85
CA ASN A 5 19.45 -45.39 -5.32
C ASN A 5 20.44 -44.22 -5.21
N ILE A 6 20.43 -43.33 -6.21
CA ILE A 6 21.15 -42.06 -6.14
C ILE A 6 20.27 -41.14 -5.28
N SER A 7 20.61 -41.01 -4.00
CA SER A 7 20.05 -39.96 -3.16
C SER A 7 20.68 -38.63 -3.60
N ILE A 8 19.91 -37.81 -4.30
CA ILE A 8 20.31 -36.44 -4.61
C ILE A 8 20.07 -35.61 -3.34
N GLU A 9 21.13 -35.25 -2.63
CA GLU A 9 21.06 -34.24 -1.58
C GLU A 9 21.16 -32.86 -2.23
N ILE A 10 20.14 -32.03 -1.99
CA ILE A 10 20.13 -30.63 -2.42
C ILE A 10 20.64 -29.81 -1.24
N GLU A 11 21.86 -29.29 -1.35
CA GLU A 11 22.43 -28.37 -0.36
C GLU A 11 22.24 -26.92 -0.81
N LEU A 12 21.79 -26.05 0.10
CA LEU A 12 21.72 -24.63 -0.17
C LEU A 12 23.12 -24.00 -0.10
N PRO A 13 23.43 -23.02 -0.97
CA PRO A 13 24.65 -22.22 -0.86
C PRO A 13 24.89 -21.68 0.57
N SER A 14 26.16 -21.56 0.96
CA SER A 14 26.55 -21.17 2.34
C SER A 14 26.03 -19.80 2.73
N ASP A 15 26.01 -18.84 1.80
CA ASP A 15 25.45 -17.50 1.96
C ASP A 15 23.94 -17.53 2.23
N SER A 16 23.20 -18.40 1.53
CA SER A 16 21.77 -18.60 1.74
C SER A 16 21.49 -19.22 3.11
N CYS A 17 22.29 -20.22 3.51
CA CYS A 17 22.22 -20.81 4.85
C CYS A 17 22.51 -19.78 5.95
N GLU A 18 23.52 -18.93 5.77
CA GLU A 18 23.88 -17.87 6.72
C GLU A 18 22.79 -16.79 6.79
N PHE A 19 22.26 -16.37 5.64
CA PHE A 19 21.15 -15.44 5.56
C PHE A 19 19.94 -15.96 6.37
N ILE A 20 19.50 -17.20 6.12
CA ILE A 20 18.36 -17.82 6.83
C ILE A 20 18.60 -17.84 8.35
N LYS A 21 19.80 -18.25 8.80
CA LYS A 21 20.16 -18.24 10.24
C LYS A 21 20.13 -16.83 10.84
N ASN A 22 20.51 -15.82 10.06
CA ASN A 22 20.45 -14.43 10.50
C ASN A 22 19.01 -13.89 10.57
N VAL A 23 18.12 -14.30 9.66
CA VAL A 23 16.69 -13.94 9.70
C VAL A 23 16.03 -14.41 11.01
N GLU A 24 16.36 -15.61 11.48
CA GLU A 24 15.84 -16.14 12.74
C GLU A 24 16.22 -15.29 13.96
N ARG A 25 17.37 -14.59 13.89
CA ARG A 25 17.90 -13.74 14.97
C ARG A 25 17.42 -12.31 14.87
N ASN A 26 17.23 -11.78 13.66
CA ASN A 26 16.84 -10.40 13.42
C ASN A 26 15.90 -10.32 12.21
N ILE A 27 14.59 -10.38 12.48
CA ILE A 27 13.53 -10.35 11.47
C ILE A 27 13.54 -9.04 10.67
N ILE A 28 13.92 -7.94 11.34
CA ILE A 28 13.99 -6.60 10.73
C ILE A 28 15.13 -6.54 9.69
N ALA A 29 16.12 -7.42 9.74
CA ALA A 29 17.18 -7.49 8.72
C ALA A 29 16.69 -7.93 7.33
N VAL A 30 15.41 -8.29 7.19
CA VAL A 30 14.78 -8.68 5.92
C VAL A 30 13.71 -7.66 5.53
N ASN A 31 13.52 -7.45 4.23
CA ASN A 31 12.51 -6.50 3.76
C ASN A 31 11.09 -6.95 4.16
N PRO A 32 10.19 -6.00 4.47
CA PRO A 32 8.83 -6.32 4.93
C PRO A 32 8.04 -7.28 4.02
N TYR A 33 8.25 -7.20 2.70
CA TYR A 33 7.53 -8.06 1.75
C TYR A 33 7.94 -9.53 1.89
N LEU A 34 9.23 -9.83 2.02
CA LEU A 34 9.71 -11.20 2.22
C LEU A 34 9.38 -11.70 3.64
N SER A 35 9.59 -10.86 4.66
CA SER A 35 9.28 -11.19 6.06
C SER A 35 7.82 -11.57 6.29
N HIS A 36 6.94 -11.10 5.41
CA HIS A 36 5.54 -11.50 5.43
C HIS A 36 5.21 -12.68 4.52
N ASN A 37 5.62 -12.63 3.25
CA ASN A 37 5.13 -13.57 2.25
C ASN A 37 5.94 -14.87 2.18
N ARG A 38 7.15 -14.88 2.74
CA ARG A 38 8.12 -15.99 2.57
C ARG A 38 8.66 -16.54 3.88
N PHE A 39 8.71 -15.74 4.95
CA PHE A 39 9.23 -16.17 6.25
C PHE A 39 8.11 -16.35 7.28
N PHE A 40 7.91 -17.60 7.71
CA PHE A 40 6.84 -17.98 8.63
C PHE A 40 7.36 -18.81 9.81
N LEU A 41 6.83 -18.54 11.00
CA LEU A 41 6.89 -19.46 12.12
C LEU A 41 5.86 -20.55 11.91
N TYR A 42 6.34 -21.79 11.85
CA TYR A 42 5.48 -22.96 11.82
C TYR A 42 5.31 -23.50 13.24
N LYS A 43 4.06 -23.57 13.70
CA LYS A 43 3.70 -24.17 14.99
C LYS A 43 2.82 -25.38 14.72
N LYS A 44 3.22 -26.54 15.25
CA LYS A 44 2.47 -27.79 15.21
C LYS A 44 2.04 -28.15 16.62
N LYS A 45 0.73 -28.27 16.85
CA LYS A 45 0.17 -28.71 18.13
C LYS A 45 -0.44 -30.09 17.95
N GLU A 46 0.16 -31.08 18.61
CA GLU A 46 -0.40 -32.44 18.70
C GLU A 46 -1.67 -32.40 19.57
N VAL A 47 -2.73 -33.03 19.09
CA VAL A 47 -4.01 -33.12 19.80
C VAL A 47 -4.41 -34.60 19.89
N PRO A 48 -4.66 -35.14 21.08
CA PRO A 48 -5.04 -36.54 21.23
C PRO A 48 -6.26 -36.89 20.36
N ASN A 49 -6.16 -37.99 19.60
CA ASN A 49 -7.22 -38.51 18.74
C ASN A 49 -7.73 -37.52 17.66
N LYS A 50 -6.94 -36.51 17.28
CA LYS A 50 -7.25 -35.58 16.18
C LYS A 50 -6.02 -35.34 15.31
N MET A 51 -6.23 -34.86 14.09
CA MET A 51 -5.13 -34.38 13.26
C MET A 51 -4.40 -33.24 13.98
N PRO A 52 -3.06 -33.16 13.86
CA PRO A 52 -2.29 -32.06 14.41
C PRO A 52 -2.82 -30.72 13.89
N ILE A 53 -2.95 -29.75 14.79
CA ILE A 53 -3.31 -28.39 14.39
C ILE A 53 -2.03 -27.70 13.96
N GLU A 54 -1.95 -27.34 12.70
CA GLU A 54 -0.84 -26.60 12.11
C GLU A 54 -1.23 -25.14 11.94
N SER A 55 -0.37 -24.24 12.38
CA SER A 55 -0.53 -22.81 12.15
C SER A 55 0.76 -22.20 11.64
N ARG A 56 0.63 -21.29 10.68
CA ARG A 56 1.73 -20.45 10.20
C ARG A 56 1.47 -19.02 10.65
N GLU A 57 2.53 -18.34 11.07
CA GLU A 57 2.48 -16.96 11.51
C GLU A 57 3.64 -16.22 10.84
N SER A 58 3.36 -15.09 10.20
CA SER A 58 4.42 -14.28 9.60
C SER A 58 5.42 -13.85 10.67
N LEU A 59 6.71 -13.95 10.36
CA LEU A 59 7.75 -13.47 11.28
C LEU A 59 7.61 -11.97 11.53
N LEU A 60 7.25 -11.19 10.50
CA LEU A 60 7.00 -9.75 10.63
C LEU A 60 5.93 -9.45 11.69
N PHE A 61 4.90 -10.29 11.81
CA PHE A 61 3.84 -10.08 12.80
C PHE A 61 4.35 -10.11 14.24
N LYS A 62 5.19 -11.10 14.56
CA LYS A 62 5.79 -11.23 15.90
C LYS A 62 6.58 -9.98 16.27
N GLU A 63 7.25 -9.38 15.29
CA GLU A 63 7.99 -8.14 15.51
C GLU A 63 7.04 -6.96 15.75
N LEU A 64 6.07 -6.78 14.84
CA LEU A 64 5.15 -5.65 14.89
C LEU A 64 4.12 -5.74 16.03
N SER A 65 3.91 -6.92 16.63
CA SER A 65 3.03 -7.09 17.78
C SER A 65 3.59 -6.46 19.05
N ASN A 66 4.89 -6.21 19.10
CA ASN A 66 5.53 -5.57 20.25
C ASN A 66 5.43 -4.04 20.16
N ALA A 67 5.82 -3.47 19.02
CA ALA A 67 5.76 -2.04 18.74
C ALA A 67 5.90 -1.76 17.24
N PRO A 68 5.46 -0.59 16.75
CA PRO A 68 5.78 -0.13 15.41
C PRO A 68 7.30 -0.01 15.20
N VAL A 69 7.78 -0.45 14.04
CA VAL A 69 9.19 -0.45 13.65
C VAL A 69 9.43 0.71 12.68
N ASN A 70 10.43 1.54 12.97
CA ASN A 70 10.86 2.59 12.04
C ASN A 70 11.37 1.95 10.73
N GLY A 71 10.86 2.45 9.60
CA GLY A 71 11.20 2.03 8.24
C GLY A 71 12.70 1.92 7.98
N ASP A 72 13.48 2.83 8.57
CA ASP A 72 14.93 2.88 8.40
C ASP A 72 15.64 1.68 9.00
N LYS A 73 15.07 1.03 10.02
CA LYS A 73 15.72 -0.13 10.65
C LYS A 73 15.71 -1.36 9.77
N PHE A 74 14.78 -1.44 8.81
CA PHE A 74 14.65 -2.61 7.94
C PHE A 74 15.87 -2.80 7.05
N CYS A 75 16.16 -4.08 6.75
CA CYS A 75 17.30 -4.48 5.92
C CYS A 75 18.63 -3.91 6.40
N SER A 76 18.84 -3.77 7.71
CA SER A 76 20.05 -3.17 8.28
C SER A 76 20.34 -1.76 7.71
N ASN A 77 19.30 -0.94 7.57
CA ASN A 77 19.31 0.41 6.98
C ASN A 77 19.46 0.48 5.46
N GLU A 78 19.57 -0.64 4.74
CA GLU A 78 19.60 -0.63 3.27
C GLU A 78 18.24 -0.23 2.67
N LEU A 79 17.13 -0.45 3.39
CA LEU A 79 15.80 -0.06 2.90
C LEU A 79 15.69 1.45 2.72
N LYS A 80 16.29 2.23 3.63
CA LYS A 80 16.32 3.70 3.55
C LYS A 80 17.08 4.17 2.31
N LYS A 81 18.23 3.57 2.00
CA LYS A 81 18.97 3.89 0.77
C LYS A 81 18.14 3.63 -0.48
N ILE A 82 17.41 2.51 -0.51
CA ILE A 82 16.50 2.20 -1.63
C ILE A 82 15.40 3.26 -1.75
N LEU A 83 14.79 3.68 -0.63
CA LEU A 83 13.75 4.72 -0.61
C LEU A 83 14.28 6.06 -1.13
N ASP A 84 15.45 6.48 -0.66
CA ASP A 84 16.09 7.72 -1.10
C ASP A 84 16.39 7.67 -2.60
N MET A 85 16.91 6.53 -3.10
CA MET A 85 17.17 6.34 -4.53
C MET A 85 15.90 6.38 -5.39
N VAL A 86 14.80 5.71 -4.97
CA VAL A 86 13.57 5.70 -5.78
C VAL A 86 12.83 7.03 -5.74
N ASN A 87 12.84 7.72 -4.60
CA ASN A 87 12.27 9.06 -4.49
C ASN A 87 13.03 10.07 -5.35
N GLU A 88 14.37 10.06 -5.29
CA GLU A 88 15.20 10.92 -6.14
C GLU A 88 15.00 10.61 -7.63
N ARG A 89 14.94 9.33 -7.99
CA ARG A 89 14.62 8.93 -9.37
C ARG A 89 13.27 9.47 -9.82
N ASN A 90 12.22 9.34 -9.00
CA ASN A 90 10.89 9.83 -9.35
C ASN A 90 10.87 11.35 -9.50
N LYS A 91 11.59 12.07 -8.63
CA LYS A 91 11.76 13.51 -8.71
C LYS A 91 12.43 13.95 -10.02
N ILE A 92 13.54 13.32 -10.39
CA ILE A 92 14.25 13.58 -11.66
C ILE A 92 13.36 13.30 -12.87
N ILE A 93 12.61 12.18 -12.85
CA ILE A 93 11.69 11.85 -13.95
C ILE A 93 10.59 12.92 -14.04
N ALA A 94 9.99 13.33 -12.92
CA ALA A 94 8.98 14.38 -12.91
C ALA A 94 9.51 15.72 -13.46
N GLU A 95 10.76 16.07 -13.14
CA GLU A 95 11.43 17.29 -13.62
C GLU A 95 11.75 17.27 -15.12
N SER A 96 11.79 16.08 -15.72
CA SER A 96 12.01 15.95 -17.17
C SER A 96 10.78 16.35 -18.01
N PHE A 97 9.61 16.49 -17.38
CA PHE A 97 8.38 16.91 -18.06
C PHE A 97 8.26 18.44 -18.18
N PRO A 98 7.51 18.96 -19.17
CA PRO A 98 7.38 20.40 -19.42
C PRO A 98 6.90 21.23 -18.24
N TYR A 99 6.08 20.66 -17.36
CA TYR A 99 5.59 21.32 -16.14
C TYR A 99 5.35 20.29 -15.03
N LYS A 100 5.75 20.63 -13.81
CA LYS A 100 5.75 19.75 -12.63
C LYS A 100 5.14 20.48 -11.44
N LYS A 101 4.42 19.74 -10.60
CA LYS A 101 3.97 20.17 -9.27
C LYS A 101 4.31 19.11 -8.23
N SER A 102 4.70 19.56 -7.03
CA SER A 102 5.05 18.70 -5.91
C SER A 102 4.27 19.10 -4.67
N TYR A 103 3.85 18.09 -3.91
CA TYR A 103 3.09 18.28 -2.68
C TYR A 103 3.66 17.39 -1.59
N GLY A 104 3.98 17.98 -0.44
CA GLY A 104 4.22 17.23 0.78
C GLY A 104 2.88 16.73 1.32
N PHE A 105 2.80 15.45 1.69
CA PHE A 105 1.63 14.86 2.31
C PHE A 105 1.99 14.14 3.61
N LYS A 106 1.23 14.44 4.67
CA LYS A 106 1.34 13.78 5.98
C LYS A 106 -0.03 13.33 6.47
N PRO A 107 -0.29 12.02 6.61
CA PRO A 107 -1.53 11.53 7.21
C PRO A 107 -1.71 12.06 8.64
N PHE A 108 -2.95 12.38 9.03
CA PHE A 108 -3.27 12.83 10.40
C PHE A 108 -2.99 11.75 11.45
N ASP A 109 -3.26 10.50 11.11
CA ASP A 109 -3.02 9.34 11.96
C ASP A 109 -2.37 8.21 11.15
N LYS A 110 -3.09 7.12 10.92
CA LYS A 110 -2.56 5.93 10.25
C LYS A 110 -2.96 5.90 8.78
N LEU A 111 -2.09 5.30 7.97
CA LEU A 111 -2.35 5.10 6.55
C LEU A 111 -2.31 3.61 6.20
N ILE A 112 -3.36 3.14 5.52
CA ILE A 112 -3.46 1.75 5.05
C ILE A 112 -3.33 1.75 3.53
N LEU A 113 -2.19 1.26 3.03
CA LEU A 113 -1.89 1.25 1.60
C LEU A 113 -2.38 -0.03 0.95
N GLY A 114 -3.66 -0.05 0.57
CA GLY A 114 -4.32 -1.26 0.10
C GLY A 114 -4.50 -2.29 1.23
N MET A 115 -5.51 -3.13 1.10
CA MET A 115 -5.65 -4.32 1.93
C MET A 115 -5.48 -5.51 1.02
N GLY A 116 -4.37 -6.22 1.17
CA GLY A 116 -4.21 -7.53 0.55
C GLY A 116 -5.30 -8.49 1.04
N GLY A 117 -5.51 -9.59 0.32
CA GLY A 117 -6.31 -10.69 0.85
C GLY A 117 -5.63 -11.32 2.07
N ILE A 118 -6.40 -12.04 2.89
CA ILE A 118 -5.84 -12.90 3.93
C ILE A 118 -4.95 -13.92 3.23
N SER A 119 -3.65 -13.94 3.56
CA SER A 119 -2.77 -15.00 3.09
C SER A 119 -3.31 -16.34 3.63
N PRO A 120 -3.31 -17.43 2.84
CA PRO A 120 -3.64 -18.77 3.35
C PRO A 120 -2.81 -19.16 4.58
N TYR A 121 -1.67 -18.47 4.77
CA TYR A 121 -0.68 -18.73 5.79
C TYR A 121 -0.70 -17.73 6.95
N SER A 122 -1.56 -16.70 6.95
CA SER A 122 -1.66 -15.78 8.10
C SER A 122 -2.97 -15.00 8.12
N ASN A 123 -3.53 -14.78 9.31
CA ASN A 123 -4.74 -13.97 9.54
C ASN A 123 -4.50 -12.45 9.49
N ILE A 124 -3.33 -12.02 9.02
CA ILE A 124 -2.94 -10.60 9.00
C ILE A 124 -3.15 -10.09 7.60
N LEU A 125 -3.86 -8.97 7.50
CA LEU A 125 -4.01 -8.26 6.24
C LEU A 125 -2.84 -7.31 6.08
N LEU A 126 -1.96 -7.61 5.15
CA LEU A 126 -0.89 -6.68 4.81
C LEU A 126 -1.36 -5.56 3.91
N MET A 127 -0.69 -4.43 4.06
CA MET A 127 -0.64 -3.40 3.05
C MET A 127 0.10 -3.90 1.80
N LYS A 128 -0.24 -3.33 0.66
CA LYS A 128 0.46 -3.53 -0.59
C LYS A 128 1.87 -2.95 -0.47
N LEU A 129 2.87 -3.81 -0.63
CA LEU A 129 4.27 -3.44 -0.70
C LEU A 129 4.76 -3.59 -2.14
N HIS A 130 5.75 -2.78 -2.52
CA HIS A 130 6.37 -2.89 -3.82
C HIS A 130 7.12 -4.23 -3.91
N HIS A 131 6.72 -5.08 -4.85
CA HIS A 131 7.20 -6.46 -4.96
C HIS A 131 8.73 -6.59 -5.13
N ILE A 132 9.40 -5.63 -5.78
CA ILE A 132 10.86 -5.65 -5.98
C ILE A 132 11.60 -5.08 -4.77
N TYR A 133 11.10 -3.97 -4.22
CA TYR A 133 11.85 -3.17 -3.24
C TYR A 133 11.46 -3.52 -1.79
N GLY A 134 10.32 -4.18 -1.59
CA GLY A 134 9.78 -4.51 -0.28
C GLY A 134 9.28 -3.32 0.53
N VAL A 135 9.13 -2.15 -0.09
CA VAL A 135 8.72 -0.89 0.57
C VAL A 135 7.23 -0.61 0.40
N PRO A 136 6.59 0.09 1.36
CA PRO A 136 5.28 0.69 1.13
C PRO A 136 5.32 1.73 0.00
N TYR A 137 4.25 1.84 -0.77
CA TYR A 137 4.10 2.86 -1.80
C TYR A 137 2.63 3.14 -2.11
N ILE A 138 2.33 4.36 -2.52
CA ILE A 138 1.04 4.75 -3.07
C ILE A 138 1.14 4.62 -4.60
N PRO A 139 0.36 3.72 -5.24
CA PRO A 139 0.38 3.59 -6.69
C PRO A 139 -0.07 4.88 -7.39
N ALA A 140 0.55 5.20 -8.52
CA ALA A 140 0.15 6.31 -9.40
C ALA A 140 -1.32 6.24 -9.79
N SER A 141 -1.82 5.02 -10.04
CA SER A 141 -3.22 4.78 -10.37
C SER A 141 -4.17 5.05 -9.20
N THR A 142 -3.74 4.83 -7.97
CA THR A 142 -4.51 5.20 -6.77
C THR A 142 -4.60 6.72 -6.67
N ILE A 143 -3.48 7.43 -6.84
CA ILE A 143 -3.46 8.91 -6.82
C ILE A 143 -4.36 9.47 -7.94
N LYS A 144 -4.15 9.03 -9.18
CA LYS A 144 -4.95 9.48 -10.34
C LYS A 144 -6.44 9.15 -10.17
N GLY A 145 -6.75 7.96 -9.66
CA GLY A 145 -8.12 7.50 -9.43
C GLY A 145 -8.84 8.31 -8.35
N THR A 146 -8.19 8.58 -7.22
CA THR A 146 -8.78 9.39 -6.15
C THR A 146 -8.94 10.85 -6.59
N LEU A 147 -7.95 11.42 -7.27
CA LEU A 147 -8.06 12.79 -7.81
C LEU A 147 -9.20 12.91 -8.82
N ARG A 148 -9.33 11.92 -9.72
CA ARG A 148 -10.44 11.82 -10.67
C ARG A 148 -11.79 11.74 -9.94
N ASN A 149 -11.88 10.90 -8.92
CA ASN A 149 -13.12 10.72 -8.15
C ASN A 149 -13.51 11.98 -7.38
N CYS A 150 -12.55 12.65 -6.74
CA CYS A 150 -12.75 13.94 -6.08
C CYS A 150 -13.34 14.95 -7.07
N TRP A 151 -12.77 15.10 -8.27
CA TRP A 151 -13.33 16.04 -9.24
C TRP A 151 -14.74 15.65 -9.73
N ILE A 152 -15.01 14.35 -9.92
CA ILE A 152 -16.37 13.86 -10.27
C ILE A 152 -17.38 14.30 -9.20
N TRP A 153 -17.05 14.20 -7.93
CA TRP A 153 -17.94 14.62 -6.84
C TRP A 153 -18.06 16.13 -6.72
N GLU A 154 -16.93 16.86 -6.70
CA GLU A 154 -16.91 18.30 -6.47
C GLU A 154 -17.59 19.12 -7.59
N LYS A 155 -17.46 18.69 -8.86
CA LYS A 155 -18.00 19.45 -10.01
C LYS A 155 -19.27 18.82 -10.60
N PHE A 156 -19.45 17.52 -10.48
CA PHE A 156 -20.51 16.78 -11.17
C PHE A 156 -21.40 15.97 -10.23
N GLU A 157 -21.34 16.19 -8.91
CA GLU A 157 -22.19 15.55 -7.91
C GLU A 157 -22.19 14.01 -7.98
N GLY A 158 -21.08 13.42 -8.43
CA GLY A 158 -20.96 11.97 -8.60
C GLY A 158 -21.35 11.44 -9.98
N ASP A 159 -21.84 12.28 -10.90
CA ASP A 159 -22.20 11.84 -12.26
C ASP A 159 -20.95 11.67 -13.15
N GLU A 160 -20.44 10.44 -13.18
CA GLU A 160 -19.28 10.07 -14.00
C GLU A 160 -19.51 10.28 -15.51
N LYS A 161 -20.73 10.10 -16.01
CA LYS A 161 -21.01 10.29 -17.44
C LYS A 161 -20.95 11.78 -17.80
N GLN A 162 -21.45 12.64 -16.93
CA GLN A 162 -21.34 14.08 -17.14
C GLN A 162 -19.88 14.52 -17.10
N ALA A 163 -19.10 14.01 -16.15
CA ALA A 163 -17.67 14.28 -16.06
C ALA A 163 -16.90 13.85 -17.32
N GLU A 164 -17.16 12.65 -17.84
CA GLU A 164 -16.49 12.13 -19.04
C GLU A 164 -16.84 12.91 -20.32
N ASN A 165 -17.97 13.62 -20.36
CA ASN A 165 -18.32 14.49 -21.48
C ASN A 165 -17.63 15.87 -21.41
N ASP A 166 -17.21 16.30 -20.22
CA ASP A 166 -16.52 17.58 -20.02
C ASP A 166 -15.16 17.59 -20.74
N PRO A 167 -14.89 18.57 -21.63
CA PRO A 167 -13.64 18.62 -22.39
C PRO A 167 -12.40 18.75 -21.51
N GLU A 168 -12.47 19.51 -20.43
CA GLU A 168 -11.33 19.78 -19.55
C GLU A 168 -10.98 18.55 -18.69
N PHE A 169 -12.01 17.84 -18.20
CA PHE A 169 -11.84 16.57 -17.50
C PHE A 169 -11.13 15.53 -18.37
N ARG A 170 -11.54 15.41 -19.64
CA ARG A 170 -10.88 14.52 -20.62
C ARG A 170 -9.46 14.97 -20.93
N GLU A 171 -9.22 16.27 -21.03
CA GLU A 171 -7.88 16.79 -21.29
C GLU A 171 -6.91 16.49 -20.12
N ILE A 172 -7.39 16.47 -18.87
CA ILE A 172 -6.59 16.09 -17.70
C ILE A 172 -6.40 14.58 -17.62
N PHE A 173 -7.49 13.79 -17.61
CA PHE A 173 -7.41 12.35 -17.29
C PHE A 173 -7.33 11.42 -18.50
N GLY A 174 -7.79 11.88 -19.66
CA GLY A 174 -8.00 11.09 -20.87
C GLY A 174 -9.42 10.56 -20.97
N SER A 175 -9.76 9.95 -22.12
CA SER A 175 -11.00 9.21 -22.31
C SER A 175 -10.73 7.87 -22.99
N ALA A 176 -11.40 6.83 -22.50
CA ALA A 176 -11.40 5.49 -23.07
C ALA A 176 -12.82 4.90 -23.19
N ALA A 177 -13.86 5.71 -22.97
CA ALA A 177 -15.25 5.28 -22.97
C ALA A 177 -15.70 4.80 -24.36
N GLU A 178 -16.54 3.76 -24.40
CA GLU A 178 -17.09 3.23 -25.65
C GLU A 178 -17.93 4.30 -26.37
N GLY A 179 -17.64 4.49 -27.67
CA GLY A 179 -18.33 5.50 -28.49
C GLY A 179 -17.71 6.90 -28.45
N MET A 180 -16.62 7.11 -27.70
CA MET A 180 -15.84 8.36 -27.72
C MET A 180 -14.48 8.19 -28.41
N GLU A 181 -13.92 9.30 -28.89
CA GLU A 181 -12.54 9.34 -29.34
C GLU A 181 -11.60 9.08 -28.16
N LYS A 182 -10.73 8.07 -28.31
CA LYS A 182 -9.75 7.72 -27.30
C LYS A 182 -8.70 8.81 -27.22
N THR A 183 -8.56 9.40 -26.04
CA THR A 183 -7.65 10.53 -25.80
C THR A 183 -6.75 10.23 -24.61
N GLU A 184 -5.48 10.60 -24.74
CA GLU A 184 -4.53 10.52 -23.64
C GLU A 184 -4.66 11.78 -22.76
N GLY A 185 -4.72 11.58 -21.44
CA GLY A 185 -4.75 12.68 -20.50
C GLY A 185 -3.38 13.34 -20.35
N LYS A 186 -3.37 14.67 -20.21
CA LYS A 186 -2.14 15.46 -20.04
C LYS A 186 -1.53 15.34 -18.65
N LEU A 187 -2.30 14.91 -17.65
CA LEU A 187 -1.81 14.72 -16.27
C LEU A 187 -1.13 13.36 -16.10
N ILE A 188 0.11 13.40 -15.62
CA ILE A 188 0.93 12.27 -15.25
C ILE A 188 1.05 12.24 -13.73
N CYS A 189 0.69 11.10 -13.13
CA CYS A 189 0.87 10.80 -11.71
C CYS A 189 2.00 9.78 -11.56
N PHE A 190 2.76 9.87 -10.48
CA PHE A 190 3.87 8.95 -10.20
C PHE A 190 3.56 8.04 -9.02
N ASP A 191 4.13 6.84 -9.03
CA ASP A 191 4.16 6.00 -7.83
C ASP A 191 4.90 6.80 -6.74
N THR A 192 4.32 6.90 -5.55
CA THR A 192 4.87 7.71 -4.47
C THR A 192 5.36 6.80 -3.35
N PHE A 193 6.61 6.98 -2.93
CA PHE A 193 7.19 6.25 -1.82
C PHE A 193 7.31 7.16 -0.59
N PRO A 194 7.21 6.63 0.64
CA PRO A 194 7.39 7.46 1.82
C PRO A 194 8.85 7.90 1.97
N MET A 195 9.04 9.14 2.39
CA MET A 195 10.34 9.69 2.78
C MET A 195 10.77 9.16 4.15
N LYS A 196 9.78 8.98 5.04
CA LYS A 196 9.91 8.30 6.33
C LYS A 196 8.59 7.62 6.67
N PHE A 197 8.64 6.60 7.51
CA PHE A 197 7.47 5.92 8.05
C PHE A 197 7.85 5.04 9.24
N MET A 198 6.86 4.67 10.03
CA MET A 198 6.92 3.51 10.91
C MET A 198 5.89 2.48 10.43
N LEU A 199 6.28 1.21 10.40
CA LEU A 199 5.38 0.10 10.09
C LEU A 199 4.87 -0.50 11.39
N GLY A 200 3.57 -0.65 11.54
CA GLY A 200 2.99 -1.28 12.74
C GLY A 200 1.72 -2.04 12.43
N LEU A 201 1.14 -2.65 13.46
CA LEU A 201 -0.16 -3.30 13.40
C LEU A 201 -1.24 -2.37 13.94
N ASP A 202 -2.43 -2.51 13.38
CA ASP A 202 -3.66 -1.99 13.95
C ASP A 202 -4.72 -3.10 13.93
N VAL A 203 -5.80 -2.90 14.67
CA VAL A 203 -6.81 -3.93 14.91
C VAL A 203 -8.21 -3.42 14.63
N GLN A 204 -9.02 -4.26 14.02
CA GLN A 204 -10.46 -4.07 13.95
C GLN A 204 -11.17 -5.26 14.55
N THR A 205 -12.21 -4.99 15.32
CA THR A 205 -13.00 -6.04 15.97
C THR A 205 -14.46 -5.87 15.56
N PRO A 206 -14.89 -6.39 14.39
CA PRO A 206 -16.29 -6.30 13.97
C PRO A 206 -17.18 -7.04 14.98
N HIS A 207 -18.13 -6.33 15.57
CA HIS A 207 -19.06 -6.90 16.57
C HIS A 207 -20.07 -7.87 15.95
N TYR A 208 -20.51 -7.64 14.70
CA TYR A 208 -21.59 -8.39 14.05
C TYR A 208 -21.14 -9.14 12.79
N LYS A 209 -20.02 -9.87 12.88
CA LYS A 209 -19.45 -10.57 11.69
C LYS A 209 -20.46 -11.52 11.04
N ALA A 210 -21.20 -12.31 11.82
CA ALA A 210 -22.13 -13.30 11.29
C ALA A 210 -23.37 -12.67 10.65
N TYR A 211 -23.74 -11.46 11.09
CA TYR A 211 -24.80 -10.66 10.47
C TYR A 211 -24.37 -10.12 9.10
N TYR A 212 -23.17 -9.55 8.99
CA TYR A 212 -22.64 -9.08 7.70
C TYR A 212 -22.38 -10.23 6.71
N GLU A 213 -22.19 -11.46 7.21
CA GLU A 213 -22.14 -12.68 6.38
C GLU A 213 -23.52 -13.26 6.04
N GLY A 214 -24.61 -12.63 6.50
CA GLY A 214 -25.99 -13.05 6.24
C GLY A 214 -26.42 -14.33 6.97
N LYS A 215 -25.71 -14.74 8.02
CA LYS A 215 -25.92 -16.01 8.72
C LYS A 215 -26.84 -15.91 9.92
N THR A 216 -26.80 -14.79 10.65
CA THR A 216 -27.55 -14.59 11.90
C THR A 216 -27.99 -13.14 12.06
N GLU A 217 -28.96 -12.90 12.94
CA GLU A 217 -29.34 -11.55 13.35
C GLU A 217 -28.19 -10.86 14.13
N PRO A 218 -28.13 -9.51 14.17
CA PRO A 218 -27.09 -8.78 14.86
C PRO A 218 -27.36 -8.77 16.37
N THR A 219 -26.95 -9.83 17.04
CA THR A 219 -27.07 -10.00 18.49
C THR A 219 -25.76 -9.64 19.20
N ASP A 220 -25.85 -9.04 20.38
CA ASP A 220 -24.69 -8.58 21.18
C ASP A 220 -23.84 -9.73 21.77
N ASP A 221 -24.27 -10.98 21.61
CA ASP A 221 -23.58 -12.19 22.10
C ASP A 221 -22.64 -12.81 21.05
N GLN A 222 -22.48 -12.18 19.88
CA GLN A 222 -21.58 -12.67 18.85
C GLN A 222 -20.11 -12.61 19.30
N LYS A 223 -19.39 -13.69 19.01
CA LYS A 223 -17.97 -13.81 19.36
C LYS A 223 -17.12 -12.81 18.56
N LEU A 224 -16.34 -12.00 19.28
CA LEU A 224 -15.41 -11.03 18.70
C LEU A 224 -14.18 -11.72 18.11
N TYR A 225 -13.82 -11.33 16.89
CA TYR A 225 -12.63 -11.80 16.19
C TYR A 225 -11.76 -10.60 15.79
N PRO A 226 -10.70 -10.30 16.57
CA PRO A 226 -9.75 -9.26 16.20
C PRO A 226 -9.08 -9.55 14.86
N LEU A 227 -9.22 -8.63 13.92
CA LEU A 227 -8.59 -8.64 12.61
C LEU A 227 -7.43 -7.66 12.64
N PHE A 228 -6.21 -8.20 12.71
CA PHE A 228 -5.00 -7.40 12.66
C PHE A 228 -4.61 -7.09 11.22
N PHE A 229 -4.16 -5.87 10.98
CA PHE A 229 -3.66 -5.44 9.67
C PHE A 229 -2.49 -4.49 9.86
N THR A 230 -1.59 -4.44 8.88
CA THR A 230 -0.49 -3.48 8.93
C THR A 230 -0.90 -2.12 8.41
N CYS A 231 -0.42 -1.08 9.07
CA CYS A 231 -0.59 0.31 8.66
C CYS A 231 0.72 1.08 8.85
N LEU A 232 0.82 2.22 8.17
CA LEU A 232 1.90 3.16 8.35
C LEU A 232 1.51 4.16 9.44
N TYR A 233 2.47 4.49 10.28
CA TYR A 233 2.43 5.52 11.31
C TYR A 233 3.50 6.58 10.97
N ASP A 234 3.26 7.85 11.33
CA ASP A 234 4.14 9.00 11.10
C ASP A 234 4.82 8.97 9.71
N ALA A 235 4.01 8.68 8.68
CA ALA A 235 4.48 8.62 7.32
C ALA A 235 4.49 10.01 6.69
N GLU A 236 5.53 10.32 5.93
CA GLU A 236 5.58 11.56 5.13
C GLU A 236 5.94 11.21 3.69
N PHE A 237 5.29 11.88 2.75
CA PHE A 237 5.40 11.63 1.32
C PHE A 237 5.69 12.92 0.57
N GLU A 238 6.44 12.80 -0.52
CA GLU A 238 6.54 13.84 -1.55
C GLU A 238 5.85 13.34 -2.82
N ILE A 239 4.70 13.91 -3.14
CA ILE A 239 3.86 13.48 -4.24
C ILE A 239 4.14 14.40 -5.43
N ASN A 240 4.54 13.78 -6.53
CA ASN A 240 4.88 14.46 -7.75
C ASN A 240 3.76 14.29 -8.79
N PHE A 241 3.44 15.37 -9.48
CA PHE A 241 2.58 15.40 -10.66
C PHE A 241 3.33 16.09 -11.80
N ALA A 242 3.08 15.67 -13.03
CA ALA A 242 3.63 16.29 -14.22
C ALA A 242 2.56 16.49 -15.29
N PHE A 243 2.83 17.42 -16.19
CA PHE A 243 1.99 17.72 -17.34
C PHE A 243 2.81 17.64 -18.62
N THR A 244 2.25 17.00 -19.64
CA THR A 244 2.86 16.89 -20.97
C THR A 244 2.86 18.20 -21.75
N ASP A 245 2.07 19.19 -21.33
CA ASP A 245 1.99 20.52 -21.91
C ASP A 245 2.09 21.58 -20.80
N LYS A 246 3.05 22.50 -20.95
CA LYS A 246 3.31 23.54 -19.94
C LYS A 246 2.16 24.55 -19.84
N SER A 247 1.65 25.03 -20.97
CA SER A 247 0.60 26.05 -21.00
C SER A 247 -0.70 25.55 -20.35
N PHE A 248 -1.01 24.27 -20.54
CA PHE A 248 -2.14 23.61 -19.93
C PHE A 248 -1.92 23.37 -18.43
N GLY A 249 -0.72 22.92 -18.04
CA GLY A 249 -0.35 22.75 -16.64
C GLY A 249 -0.50 24.05 -15.84
N GLU A 250 0.02 25.16 -16.37
CA GLU A 250 -0.13 26.51 -15.77
C GLU A 250 -1.59 26.94 -15.69
N LYS A 251 -2.40 26.69 -16.74
CA LYS A 251 -3.83 27.01 -16.77
C LYS A 251 -4.63 26.24 -15.71
N CYS A 252 -4.26 24.99 -15.44
CA CYS A 252 -4.98 24.11 -14.52
C CYS A 252 -4.40 24.10 -13.10
N GLU A 253 -3.38 24.93 -12.82
CA GLU A 253 -2.61 24.90 -11.57
C GLU A 253 -3.51 25.04 -10.33
N GLU A 254 -4.30 26.10 -10.24
CA GLU A 254 -5.17 26.37 -9.08
C GLU A 254 -6.19 25.25 -8.86
N LYS A 255 -6.69 24.66 -9.95
CA LYS A 255 -7.65 23.55 -9.90
C LYS A 255 -7.00 22.30 -9.33
N ILE A 256 -5.80 21.97 -9.80
CA ILE A 256 -5.08 20.79 -9.35
C ILE A 256 -4.65 20.96 -7.91
N ASP A 257 -4.21 22.16 -7.51
CA ASP A 257 -3.94 22.50 -6.11
C ASP A 257 -5.17 22.22 -5.23
N HIS A 258 -6.34 22.72 -5.62
CA HIS A 258 -7.59 22.53 -4.87
C HIS A 258 -8.03 21.06 -4.83
N LEU A 259 -7.96 20.35 -5.95
CA LEU A 259 -8.32 18.93 -6.02
C LEU A 259 -7.37 18.06 -5.19
N VAL A 260 -6.07 18.37 -5.14
CA VAL A 260 -5.11 17.66 -4.31
C VAL A 260 -5.38 17.92 -2.83
N GLU A 261 -5.66 19.16 -2.45
CA GLU A 261 -6.06 19.51 -1.08
C GLU A 261 -7.31 18.71 -0.66
N CYS A 262 -8.39 18.82 -1.44
CA CYS A 262 -9.65 18.12 -1.19
C CYS A 262 -9.49 16.59 -1.16
N MET A 263 -8.68 16.03 -2.06
CA MET A 263 -8.36 14.60 -2.09
C MET A 263 -7.81 14.11 -0.74
N PHE A 264 -6.98 14.90 -0.06
CA PHE A 264 -6.34 14.49 1.19
C PHE A 264 -7.09 14.91 2.44
N THR A 265 -7.84 16.02 2.41
CA THR A 265 -8.60 16.49 3.57
C THR A 265 -9.98 15.83 3.68
N ASP A 266 -10.66 15.61 2.55
CA ASP A 266 -12.10 15.27 2.55
C ASP A 266 -12.35 13.82 2.13
N TYR A 267 -11.58 13.30 1.16
CA TYR A 267 -11.78 11.95 0.62
C TYR A 267 -10.79 10.91 1.20
N GLY A 268 -9.55 11.32 1.46
CA GLY A 268 -8.46 10.47 1.90
C GLY A 268 -7.92 9.53 0.81
N ILE A 269 -6.77 8.91 1.06
CA ILE A 269 -6.14 7.94 0.16
C ILE A 269 -5.90 6.58 0.81
N GLY A 270 -5.99 5.51 0.04
CA GLY A 270 -5.75 4.14 0.51
C GLY A 270 -7.03 3.43 0.94
N ALA A 271 -6.96 2.60 1.97
CA ALA A 271 -8.09 1.80 2.44
C ALA A 271 -8.72 2.39 3.71
N LYS A 272 -10.03 2.17 3.86
CA LYS A 272 -10.83 2.57 5.05
C LYS A 272 -10.83 4.08 5.30
N THR A 273 -10.88 4.87 4.25
CA THR A 273 -10.93 6.34 4.31
C THR A 273 -12.17 6.85 5.03
N SER A 274 -13.30 6.14 4.96
CA SER A 274 -14.52 6.45 5.73
C SER A 274 -14.34 6.38 7.26
N LEU A 275 -13.28 5.73 7.74
CA LEU A 275 -12.91 5.69 9.15
C LEU A 275 -11.79 6.70 9.50
N GLY A 276 -11.41 7.57 8.55
CA GLY A 276 -10.38 8.59 8.71
C GLY A 276 -8.96 8.17 8.30
N TYR A 277 -8.75 6.90 7.91
CA TYR A 277 -7.41 6.46 7.46
C TYR A 277 -7.03 7.15 6.15
N GLY A 278 -5.78 7.63 6.09
CA GLY A 278 -5.24 8.27 4.89
C GLY A 278 -5.80 9.64 4.55
N MET A 279 -6.56 10.26 5.46
CA MET A 279 -6.76 11.71 5.49
C MET A 279 -5.52 12.38 6.10
N GLY A 280 -5.21 13.60 5.69
CA GLY A 280 -4.02 14.30 6.18
C GLY A 280 -3.84 15.72 5.67
N GLU A 281 -2.72 16.30 6.07
CA GLU A 281 -2.30 17.63 5.67
C GLU A 281 -1.50 17.58 4.38
N VAL A 282 -1.69 18.62 3.56
CA VAL A 282 -0.95 18.83 2.32
C VAL A 282 -0.22 20.16 2.39
N GLN A 283 1.04 20.16 1.98
CA GLN A 283 1.85 21.36 1.86
C GLN A 283 2.37 21.48 0.43
N LYS A 284 2.11 22.63 -0.20
CA LYS A 284 2.69 22.95 -1.51
C LYS A 284 4.21 23.12 -1.35
N GLN A 285 5.00 22.51 -2.22
CA GLN A 285 6.46 22.64 -2.24
C GLN A 285 6.93 23.58 -3.34
#